data_AF-A0A5B6ZX62-F1
#
_entry.id   AF-A0A5B6ZX62-F1
#
_cell.length_a   1.000
_cell.length_b   1.000
_cell.length_c   1.000
_cell.angle_alpha   90.00
_cell.angle_beta   90.00
_cell.angle_gamma   90.00
#
_symmetry.space_group_name_H-M   'P 1'
#
loop_
_entity.id
_entity.type
_entity.pdbx_description
1 polymer ?
#
loop_
_entity_poly.entity_id
_entity_poly.type
_entity_poly.pdbx_seq_one_letter_code
_entity_poly.pdbx_strand_id
1 'polypeptide(L)'
;MIVSALVTSVAINLGLCILFFTLYSILKKQPSNFDVYVPRLLADGKSKKVSNFNLERLLPTTGWVRRAWQTSEEELLSSSGLDAVVFMRLIIFSLRVFSFAGIIGVFVLLPVNCTGDKLQEFDFANLTNNSLDVFSISNIDNGSKRLWIHFSAVYIVTIFVCYLLYYEYNYISAKRVAYFYSSKPQPHQFTILVRSIPVSVGSSVSDSVESFFKEYYPSTYLSHVVVRRTNKLQDLSNDAKKLYKRLIHLQTEPSRPKVKRDGCCGLFGHKVDLVDHYEKKLEDLEENVRLEQSEVSLAGEEVRAAFVSFKSQYGAAIASHMQLSINPTHWVTEEAPEPQDVYWPFFSSSFMQRWISKLVVIVACIILTILFLIPVVLVQGLANLAQLEIWFPFL
;
A
#
# COMPACT_ATOMS: atom_id res chain seq x y z
N MET A 1 31.72 16.51 -2.46
CA MET A 1 30.65 17.26 -3.17
C MET A 1 30.74 18.72 -2.78
N ILE A 2 30.66 19.63 -3.77
CA ILE A 2 30.83 21.08 -3.56
C ILE A 2 29.48 21.71 -3.18
N VAL A 3 29.50 22.74 -2.34
CA VAL A 3 28.29 23.47 -1.90
C VAL A 3 27.48 24.01 -3.09
N SER A 4 28.12 24.53 -4.15
CA SER A 4 27.46 25.04 -5.35
C SER A 4 26.56 24.01 -6.06
N ALA A 5 27.01 22.74 -6.12
CA ALA A 5 26.23 21.65 -6.71
C ALA A 5 24.97 21.35 -5.88
N LEU A 6 25.10 21.36 -4.54
CA LEU A 6 23.97 21.20 -3.63
C LEU A 6 22.96 22.33 -3.79
N VAL A 7 23.42 23.59 -3.80
CA VAL A 7 22.56 24.77 -3.96
C VAL A 7 21.83 24.74 -5.30
N THR A 8 22.51 24.38 -6.38
CA THR A 8 21.90 24.26 -7.73
C THR A 8 20.81 23.19 -7.73
N SER A 9 21.08 22.03 -7.15
CA SER A 9 20.10 20.94 -7.02
C SER A 9 18.88 21.37 -6.19
N VAL A 10 19.08 22.04 -5.06
CA VAL A 10 17.99 22.57 -4.22
C VAL A 10 17.16 23.59 -5.00
N ALA A 11 17.80 24.50 -5.74
CA ALA A 11 17.10 25.52 -6.52
C ALA A 11 16.22 24.89 -7.62
N ILE A 12 16.74 23.93 -8.38
CA ILE A 12 15.98 23.23 -9.43
C ILE A 12 14.80 22.47 -8.81
N ASN A 13 15.04 21.70 -7.74
CA ASN A 13 13.99 20.92 -7.09
C ASN A 13 12.91 21.81 -6.45
N LEU A 14 13.30 22.94 -5.86
CA LEU A 14 12.36 23.93 -5.33
C LEU A 14 11.52 24.55 -6.45
N GLY A 15 12.13 24.90 -7.59
CA GLY A 15 11.42 25.38 -8.78
C GLY A 15 10.39 24.38 -9.29
N LEU A 16 10.77 23.09 -9.40
CA LEU A 16 9.84 22.02 -9.78
C LEU A 16 8.74 21.82 -8.74
N CYS A 17 9.05 21.92 -7.45
CA CYS A 17 8.05 21.84 -6.39
C CYS A 17 7.00 22.95 -6.53
N ILE A 18 7.43 24.20 -6.75
CA ILE A 18 6.54 25.34 -6.98
C ILE A 18 5.70 25.12 -8.24
N LEU A 19 6.29 24.61 -9.31
CA LEU A 19 5.58 24.27 -10.55
C LEU A 19 4.49 23.21 -10.31
N PHE A 20 4.80 22.11 -9.64
CA PHE A 20 3.80 21.07 -9.35
C PHE A 20 2.73 21.54 -8.37
N PHE A 21 3.11 22.35 -7.38
CA PHE A 21 2.17 22.92 -6.41
C PHE A 21 1.17 23.86 -7.08
N THR A 22 1.65 24.72 -7.99
CA THR A 22 0.80 25.62 -8.77
C THR A 22 -0.10 24.84 -9.73
N LEU A 23 0.46 23.87 -10.46
CA LEU A 23 -0.30 23.01 -11.36
C LEU A 23 -1.40 22.24 -10.61
N TYR A 24 -1.08 21.63 -9.47
CA TYR A 24 -2.07 20.95 -8.61
C TYR A 24 -3.18 21.90 -8.16
N SER A 25 -2.81 23.11 -7.72
CA SER A 25 -3.78 24.11 -7.24
C SER A 25 -4.75 24.58 -8.33
N ILE A 26 -4.34 24.54 -9.59
CA ILE A 26 -5.16 24.86 -10.76
C ILE A 26 -5.99 23.65 -11.20
N LEU A 27 -5.34 22.49 -11.42
CA LEU A 27 -5.97 21.29 -11.95
C LEU A 27 -7.08 20.76 -11.05
N LYS A 28 -6.92 20.84 -9.72
CA LYS A 28 -7.94 20.41 -8.75
C LYS A 28 -9.25 21.19 -8.87
N LYS A 29 -9.21 22.44 -9.33
CA LYS A 29 -10.40 23.30 -9.46
C LYS A 29 -11.14 23.09 -10.78
N GLN A 30 -10.54 22.41 -11.74
CA GLN A 30 -11.13 22.23 -13.06
C GLN A 30 -12.27 21.21 -13.02
N PRO A 31 -13.47 21.55 -13.53
CA PRO A 31 -14.67 20.70 -13.42
C PRO A 31 -14.49 19.33 -14.08
N SER A 32 -13.65 19.24 -15.12
CA SER A 32 -13.29 17.99 -15.79
C SER A 32 -12.51 17.01 -14.88
N ASN A 33 -11.78 17.52 -13.88
CA ASN A 33 -10.89 16.71 -13.04
C ASN A 33 -11.49 16.40 -11.65
N PHE A 34 -12.74 16.78 -11.39
CA PHE A 34 -13.40 16.50 -10.10
C PHE A 34 -13.46 15.00 -9.80
N ASP A 35 -13.69 14.19 -10.83
CA ASP A 35 -13.76 12.73 -10.71
C ASP A 35 -12.42 12.11 -10.27
N VAL A 36 -11.29 12.81 -10.50
CA VAL A 36 -9.94 12.37 -10.12
C VAL A 36 -9.52 12.91 -8.75
N TYR A 37 -9.70 14.21 -8.50
CA TYR A 37 -9.20 14.84 -7.26
C TYR A 37 -10.19 14.77 -6.09
N VAL A 38 -11.47 14.52 -6.36
CA VAL A 38 -12.52 14.50 -5.33
C VAL A 38 -13.47 13.29 -5.44
N PRO A 39 -12.99 12.07 -5.78
CA PRO A 39 -13.86 10.93 -6.04
C PRO A 39 -14.70 10.56 -4.80
N ARG A 40 -14.11 10.66 -3.61
CA ARG A 40 -14.77 10.30 -2.35
C ARG A 40 -15.93 11.24 -1.99
N LEU A 41 -15.76 12.56 -2.15
CA LEU A 41 -16.85 13.49 -1.85
C LEU A 41 -17.98 13.43 -2.88
N LEU A 42 -17.66 13.00 -4.11
CA LEU A 42 -18.67 12.70 -5.13
C LEU A 42 -19.42 11.41 -4.79
N ALA A 43 -18.71 10.35 -4.39
CA ALA A 43 -19.31 9.09 -3.97
C ALA A 43 -20.20 9.25 -2.72
N ASP A 44 -19.77 10.07 -1.75
CA ASP A 44 -20.54 10.44 -0.56
C ASP A 44 -21.74 11.36 -0.87
N GLY A 45 -21.86 11.88 -2.10
CA GLY A 45 -22.89 12.85 -2.50
C GLY A 45 -22.74 14.25 -1.87
N LYS A 46 -21.66 14.49 -1.12
CA LYS A 46 -21.39 15.76 -0.42
C LYS A 46 -20.94 16.88 -1.35
N SER A 47 -20.44 16.55 -2.54
CA SER A 47 -20.06 17.52 -3.57
C SER A 47 -20.88 17.30 -4.84
N LYS A 48 -21.44 18.37 -5.38
CA LYS A 48 -22.09 18.34 -6.71
C LYS A 48 -21.12 18.84 -7.77
N LYS A 49 -21.11 18.18 -8.94
CA LYS A 49 -20.29 18.60 -10.09
C LYS A 49 -20.78 19.96 -10.57
N VAL A 50 -20.00 21.01 -10.36
CA VAL A 50 -20.33 22.36 -10.85
C VAL A 50 -19.75 22.53 -12.25
N SER A 51 -20.63 22.61 -13.24
CA SER A 51 -20.28 22.62 -14.67
C SER A 51 -19.59 23.91 -15.16
N ASN A 52 -19.75 25.03 -14.44
CA ASN A 52 -19.37 26.33 -14.99
C ASN A 52 -17.86 26.58 -14.82
N PHE A 53 -17.20 26.86 -15.93
CA PHE A 53 -15.80 27.28 -15.99
C PHE A 53 -15.70 28.77 -15.62
N ASN A 54 -14.86 29.11 -14.64
CA ASN A 54 -14.57 30.48 -14.22
C ASN A 54 -13.06 30.72 -14.34
N LEU A 55 -12.65 31.85 -14.93
CA LEU A 55 -11.23 32.23 -15.08
C LEU A 55 -10.51 32.38 -13.72
N GLU A 56 -11.22 32.77 -12.67
CA GLU A 56 -10.70 32.83 -11.29
C GLU A 56 -10.20 31.47 -10.77
N ARG A 57 -10.64 30.35 -11.36
CA ARG A 57 -10.15 29.00 -11.00
C ARG A 57 -8.74 28.71 -11.49
N LEU A 58 -8.21 29.53 -12.42
CA LEU A 58 -6.82 29.43 -12.87
C LEU A 58 -5.82 30.08 -11.90
N LEU A 59 -6.30 30.86 -10.93
CA LEU A 59 -5.43 31.43 -9.90
C LEU A 59 -5.06 30.35 -8.87
N PRO A 60 -3.76 30.14 -8.57
CA PRO A 60 -3.34 29.20 -7.54
C PRO A 60 -3.81 29.70 -6.18
N THR A 61 -4.34 28.80 -5.35
CA THR A 61 -4.76 29.13 -3.98
C THR A 61 -4.11 28.19 -2.99
N THR A 62 -3.53 28.74 -1.92
CA THR A 62 -2.90 27.99 -0.83
C THR A 62 -3.89 27.53 0.25
N GLY A 63 -5.17 27.92 0.16
CA GLY A 63 -6.18 27.63 1.18
C GLY A 63 -6.45 26.14 1.42
N TRP A 64 -6.11 25.26 0.46
CA TRP A 64 -6.22 23.81 0.68
C TRP A 64 -5.14 23.29 1.64
N VAL A 65 -3.95 23.91 1.67
CA VAL A 65 -2.86 23.55 2.59
C VAL A 65 -3.28 23.89 4.01
N ARG A 66 -3.83 25.09 4.23
CA ARG A 66 -4.34 25.50 5.53
C ARG A 66 -5.42 24.55 6.03
N ARG A 67 -6.37 24.17 5.16
CA ARG A 67 -7.41 23.20 5.52
C ARG A 67 -6.83 21.84 5.89
N ALA A 68 -5.89 21.32 5.10
CA ALA A 68 -5.23 20.05 5.39
C ALA A 68 -4.45 20.07 6.71
N TRP A 69 -3.84 21.21 7.05
CA TRP A 69 -3.11 21.37 8.32
C TRP A 69 -4.04 21.51 9.53
N GLN A 70 -5.26 22.04 9.34
CA GLN A 70 -6.24 22.25 10.40
C GLN A 70 -7.16 21.05 10.66
N THR A 71 -7.09 19.99 9.83
CA THR A 71 -7.89 18.78 10.02
C THR A 71 -7.59 18.14 11.37
N SER A 72 -8.63 17.90 12.17
CA SER A 72 -8.47 17.26 13.46
C SER A 72 -8.29 15.74 13.31
N GLU A 73 -7.70 15.12 14.32
CA GLU A 73 -7.51 13.67 14.33
C GLU A 73 -8.85 12.91 14.37
N GLU A 74 -9.88 13.49 14.99
CA GLU A 74 -11.23 12.92 15.06
C GLU A 74 -11.95 12.98 13.71
N GLU A 75 -11.78 14.08 12.97
CA GLU A 75 -12.28 14.22 11.61
C GLU A 75 -11.59 13.21 10.68
N LEU A 76 -10.28 13.00 10.88
CA LEU A 76 -9.53 12.02 10.10
C LEU A 76 -9.95 10.57 10.44
N LEU A 77 -10.19 10.26 11.71
CA LEU A 77 -10.69 8.96 12.16
C LEU A 77 -12.07 8.64 11.58
N SER A 78 -13.00 9.60 11.65
CA SER A 78 -14.38 9.40 11.17
C SER A 78 -14.48 9.34 9.65
N SER A 79 -13.63 10.08 8.93
CA SER A 79 -13.64 10.12 7.46
C SER A 79 -12.84 8.99 6.81
N SER A 80 -11.70 8.60 7.39
CA SER A 80 -10.70 7.76 6.74
C SER A 80 -10.30 6.52 7.53
N GLY A 81 -10.81 6.35 8.75
CA GLY A 81 -10.54 5.19 9.59
C GLY A 81 -9.26 5.32 10.42
N LEU A 82 -9.01 4.31 11.25
CA LEU A 82 -7.90 4.29 12.20
C LEU A 82 -6.54 4.22 11.48
N ASP A 83 -6.42 3.45 10.41
CA ASP A 83 -5.15 3.27 9.69
C ASP A 83 -4.62 4.57 9.10
N ALA A 84 -5.52 5.43 8.61
CA ALA A 84 -5.15 6.77 8.14
C ALA A 84 -4.59 7.64 9.28
N VAL A 85 -5.16 7.53 10.49
CA VAL A 85 -4.65 8.24 11.68
C VAL A 85 -3.26 7.76 12.04
N VAL A 86 -3.04 6.44 12.03
CA VAL A 86 -1.73 5.83 12.31
C VAL A 86 -0.70 6.31 11.28
N PHE A 87 -1.05 6.30 9.99
CA PHE A 87 -0.18 6.77 8.92
C PHE A 87 0.18 8.26 9.06
N MET A 88 -0.80 9.13 9.33
CA MET A 88 -0.53 10.55 9.56
C MET A 88 0.36 10.78 10.78
N ARG A 89 0.16 10.00 11.85
CA ARG A 89 1.02 10.05 13.04
C ARG A 89 2.44 9.57 12.77
N LEU A 90 2.65 8.58 11.89
CA LEU A 90 3.99 8.17 11.46
C LEU A 90 4.74 9.34 10.81
N ILE A 91 4.06 10.13 9.97
CA ILE A 91 4.64 11.32 9.34
C ILE A 91 4.98 12.38 10.40
N ILE A 92 4.05 12.67 11.32
CA ILE A 92 4.28 13.63 12.41
C ILE A 92 5.41 13.18 13.34
N PHE A 93 5.45 11.90 13.67
CA PHE A 93 6.53 11.28 14.45
C PHE A 93 7.88 11.51 13.77
N SER A 94 7.97 11.21 12.48
CA SER A 94 9.18 11.42 11.68
C SER A 94 9.60 12.90 11.70
N LEU A 95 8.66 13.83 11.49
CA LEU A 95 8.92 15.27 11.55
C LEU A 95 9.44 15.71 12.93
N ARG A 96 8.89 15.18 14.03
CA ARG A 96 9.36 15.50 15.39
C ARG A 96 10.79 14.99 15.62
N VAL A 97 11.09 13.75 15.22
CA VAL A 97 12.43 13.17 15.32
C VAL A 97 13.44 13.98 14.52
N PHE A 98 13.15 14.26 13.25
CA PHE A 98 14.06 15.01 12.38
C PHE A 98 14.19 16.47 12.80
N SER A 99 13.15 17.10 13.34
CA SER A 99 13.25 18.47 13.88
C SER A 99 14.17 18.52 15.09
N PHE A 100 14.03 17.58 16.03
CA PHE A 100 14.90 17.50 17.20
C PHE A 100 16.36 17.20 16.84
N ALA A 101 16.58 16.20 15.99
CA ALA A 101 17.91 15.87 15.49
C ALA A 101 18.50 17.01 14.66
N GLY A 102 17.66 17.73 13.89
CA GLY A 102 18.03 18.89 13.09
C GLY A 102 18.49 20.07 13.93
N ILE A 103 17.82 20.36 15.06
CA ILE A 103 18.26 21.40 16.00
C ILE A 103 19.64 21.06 16.56
N ILE A 104 19.86 19.82 17.03
CA ILE A 104 21.17 19.39 17.52
C ILE A 104 22.22 19.44 16.40
N GLY A 105 21.84 19.00 15.19
CA GLY A 105 22.70 19.03 14.02
C GLY A 105 23.18 20.45 13.68
N VAL A 106 22.25 21.40 13.58
CA VAL A 106 22.53 22.79 13.18
C VAL A 106 23.21 23.60 14.29
N PHE A 107 22.79 23.46 15.54
CA PHE A 107 23.27 24.33 16.62
C PHE A 107 24.43 23.74 17.43
N VAL A 108 24.66 22.42 17.37
CA VAL A 108 25.73 21.76 18.14
C VAL A 108 26.76 21.14 17.20
N LEU A 109 26.36 20.22 16.33
CA LEU A 109 27.31 19.44 15.52
C LEU A 109 27.93 20.27 14.41
N LEU A 110 27.15 21.12 13.73
CA LEU A 110 27.64 21.93 12.62
C LEU A 110 28.74 22.92 13.07
N PRO A 111 28.57 23.72 14.15
CA PRO A 111 29.65 24.57 14.66
C PRO A 111 30.90 23.78 15.06
N VAL A 112 30.71 22.64 15.75
CA VAL A 112 31.84 21.78 16.18
C VAL A 112 32.63 21.27 14.98
N ASN A 113 31.94 20.85 13.91
CA ASN A 113 32.59 20.41 12.67
C ASN A 113 33.32 21.57 11.96
N CYS A 114 32.70 22.75 11.86
CA CYS A 114 33.32 23.91 11.20
C CYS A 114 34.59 24.39 11.92
N THR A 115 34.68 24.22 13.24
CA THR A 115 35.88 24.60 14.01
C THR A 115 37.02 23.58 13.92
N GLY A 116 36.85 22.47 13.18
CA GLY A 116 37.91 21.49 12.96
C GLY A 116 39.08 22.05 12.14
N ASP A 117 40.30 21.70 12.54
CA ASP A 117 41.53 22.28 11.99
C ASP A 117 42.13 21.43 10.83
N LYS A 118 41.49 20.31 10.48
CA LYS A 118 42.07 19.28 9.60
C LYS A 118 41.95 19.61 8.10
N LEU A 119 40.83 20.17 7.69
CA LEU A 119 40.56 20.61 6.32
C LEU A 119 40.68 22.14 6.27
N GLN A 120 41.91 22.63 6.35
CA GLN A 120 42.19 24.06 6.43
C GLN A 120 42.12 24.72 5.04
N GLU A 121 40.93 25.15 4.64
CA GLU A 121 40.67 26.24 3.66
C GLU A 121 39.18 26.65 3.72
N PHE A 122 38.68 27.02 4.90
CA PHE A 122 37.33 27.61 4.99
C PHE A 122 37.39 29.09 4.62
N ASP A 123 37.37 29.37 3.31
CA ASP A 123 37.28 30.74 2.82
C ASP A 123 35.83 31.25 2.95
N PHE A 124 35.59 32.19 3.87
CA PHE A 124 34.29 32.84 4.04
C PHE A 124 33.89 33.65 2.80
N ALA A 125 34.85 34.09 1.96
CA ALA A 125 34.57 34.83 0.74
C ALA A 125 34.06 33.93 -0.41
N ASN A 126 34.38 32.63 -0.40
CA ASN A 126 34.05 31.67 -1.46
C ASN A 126 33.29 30.43 -0.95
N LEU A 127 32.29 30.63 -0.08
CA LEU A 127 31.51 29.56 0.57
C LEU A 127 30.95 28.51 -0.42
N THR A 128 30.60 28.91 -1.63
CA THR A 128 30.05 28.03 -2.68
C THR A 128 31.05 27.03 -3.26
N ASN A 129 32.36 27.28 -3.14
CA ASN A 129 33.40 26.39 -3.66
C ASN A 129 33.94 25.40 -2.62
N ASN A 130 33.54 25.58 -1.35
CA ASN A 130 34.00 24.72 -0.26
C ASN A 130 33.46 23.29 -0.41
N SER A 131 34.27 22.31 -0.03
CA SER A 131 33.79 20.92 0.09
C SER A 131 32.84 20.80 1.26
N LEU A 132 31.77 20.01 1.09
CA LEU A 132 30.85 19.67 2.19
C LEU A 132 31.52 18.88 3.32
N ASP A 133 32.71 18.31 3.08
CA ASP A 133 33.47 17.56 4.08
C ASP A 133 33.83 18.42 5.29
N VAL A 134 33.98 19.74 5.11
CA VAL A 134 34.28 20.70 6.19
C VAL A 134 33.14 20.76 7.23
N PHE A 135 31.90 20.48 6.81
CA PHE A 135 30.73 20.45 7.70
C PHE A 135 30.51 19.10 8.39
N SER A 136 31.38 18.12 8.16
CA SER A 136 31.23 16.76 8.63
C SER A 136 32.29 16.38 9.68
N ILE A 137 32.14 15.19 10.26
CA ILE A 137 33.11 14.64 11.23
C ILE A 137 34.50 14.44 10.61
N SER A 138 34.64 14.44 9.28
CA SER A 138 35.93 14.29 8.60
C SER A 138 36.88 15.46 8.84
N ASN A 139 36.36 16.64 9.21
CA ASN A 139 37.16 17.82 9.57
C ASN A 139 37.77 17.76 10.99
N ILE A 140 37.42 16.72 11.78
CA ILE A 140 37.92 16.56 13.15
C ILE A 140 39.10 15.58 13.16
N ASP A 141 40.14 15.92 13.93
CA ASP A 141 41.31 15.05 14.09
C ASP A 141 41.02 13.77 14.88
N ASN A 142 41.74 12.71 14.52
CA ASN A 142 41.67 11.44 15.21
C ASN A 142 42.16 11.59 16.66
N GLY A 143 41.38 11.10 17.63
CA GLY A 143 41.70 11.23 19.06
C GLY A 143 41.31 12.58 19.68
N SER A 144 40.70 13.49 18.92
CA SER A 144 40.20 14.76 19.46
C SER A 144 39.09 14.53 20.48
N LYS A 145 39.14 15.28 21.60
CA LYS A 145 38.08 15.29 22.62
C LYS A 145 36.73 15.74 22.06
N ARG A 146 36.70 16.44 20.92
CA ARG A 146 35.47 16.90 20.25
C ARG A 146 34.60 15.75 19.76
N LEU A 147 35.17 14.58 19.48
CA LEU A 147 34.41 13.38 19.08
C LEU A 147 33.42 12.92 20.18
N TRP A 148 33.70 13.22 21.45
CA TRP A 148 32.75 12.95 22.55
C TRP A 148 31.45 13.74 22.41
N ILE A 149 31.46 14.89 21.74
CA ILE A 149 30.25 15.68 21.48
C ILE A 149 29.36 14.92 20.48
N HIS A 150 29.93 14.34 19.43
CA HIS A 150 29.19 13.49 18.49
C HIS A 150 28.62 12.26 19.16
N PHE A 151 29.44 11.56 19.95
CA PHE A 151 29.01 10.41 20.73
C PHE A 151 27.82 10.78 21.62
N SER A 152 27.94 11.85 22.41
CA SER A 152 26.89 12.32 23.30
C SER A 152 25.61 12.70 22.54
N ALA A 153 25.74 13.40 21.40
CA ALA A 153 24.61 13.77 20.56
C ALA A 153 23.84 12.54 20.03
N VAL A 154 24.53 11.48 19.63
CA VAL A 154 23.90 10.22 19.19
C VAL A 154 23.09 9.60 20.33
N TYR A 155 23.63 9.55 21.55
CA TYR A 155 22.90 9.03 22.71
C TYR A 155 21.68 9.89 23.05
N ILE A 156 21.82 11.22 23.03
CA ILE A 156 20.71 12.15 23.29
C ILE A 156 19.59 11.95 22.27
N VAL A 157 19.92 11.90 20.97
CA VAL A 157 18.94 11.65 19.90
C VAL A 157 18.30 10.27 20.06
N THR A 158 19.08 9.24 20.37
CA THR A 158 18.57 7.88 20.57
C THR A 158 17.59 7.80 21.74
N ILE A 159 17.94 8.36 22.89
CA ILE A 159 17.07 8.43 24.07
C ILE A 159 15.77 9.15 23.74
N PHE A 160 15.85 10.29 23.03
CA PHE A 160 14.67 11.03 22.60
C PHE A 160 13.78 10.22 21.65
N VAL A 161 14.36 9.52 20.68
CA VAL A 161 13.63 8.63 19.77
C VAL A 161 12.95 7.50 20.52
N CYS A 162 13.65 6.81 21.42
CA CYS A 162 13.09 5.75 22.25
C CYS A 162 11.93 6.26 23.13
N TYR A 163 12.09 7.43 23.75
CA TYR A 163 11.04 8.08 24.53
C TYR A 163 9.80 8.38 23.67
N LEU A 164 9.99 8.98 22.50
CA LEU A 164 8.89 9.32 21.61
C LEU A 164 8.20 8.07 21.05
N LEU A 165 8.97 7.01 20.73
CA LEU A 165 8.43 5.71 20.32
C LEU A 165 7.56 5.09 21.41
N TYR A 166 8.04 5.08 22.65
CA TYR A 166 7.27 4.57 23.78
C TYR A 166 5.95 5.35 23.96
N TYR A 167 6.01 6.68 23.88
CA TYR A 167 4.83 7.53 23.98
C TYR A 167 3.82 7.28 22.86
N GLU A 168 4.26 7.30 21.59
CA GLU A 168 3.38 7.08 20.45
C GLU A 168 2.83 5.64 20.42
N TYR A 169 3.63 4.64 20.80
CA TYR A 169 3.17 3.25 20.89
C TYR A 169 2.03 3.09 21.90
N ASN A 170 2.18 3.64 23.10
CA ASN A 170 1.13 3.59 24.12
C ASN A 170 -0.13 4.33 23.67
N TYR A 171 0.04 5.49 23.04
CA TYR A 171 -1.08 6.26 22.50
C TYR A 171 -1.85 5.49 21.42
N ILE A 172 -1.15 4.93 20.42
CA ILE A 172 -1.77 4.17 19.33
C ILE A 172 -2.40 2.87 19.85
N SER A 173 -1.76 2.20 20.80
CA SER A 173 -2.31 1.00 21.44
C SER A 173 -3.63 1.30 22.15
N ALA A 174 -3.66 2.34 22.99
CA ALA A 174 -4.87 2.78 23.68
C ALA A 174 -5.97 3.18 22.67
N LYS A 175 -5.59 3.89 21.60
CA LYS A 175 -6.54 4.31 20.56
C LYS A 175 -7.09 3.13 19.76
N ARG A 176 -6.27 2.12 19.45
CA ARG A 176 -6.69 0.88 18.79
C ARG A 176 -7.71 0.12 19.64
N VAL A 177 -7.45 0.02 20.94
CA VAL A 177 -8.39 -0.63 21.89
C VAL A 177 -9.70 0.17 21.98
N ALA A 178 -9.65 1.49 22.12
CA ALA A 178 -10.84 2.34 22.12
C ALA A 178 -11.64 2.23 20.82
N TYR A 179 -10.95 2.22 19.66
CA TYR A 179 -11.56 2.03 18.36
C TYR A 179 -12.27 0.67 18.27
N PHE A 180 -11.62 -0.40 18.73
CA PHE A 180 -12.20 -1.75 18.77
C PHE A 180 -13.51 -1.81 19.57
N TYR A 181 -13.55 -1.19 20.76
CA TYR A 181 -14.78 -1.15 21.58
C TYR A 181 -15.88 -0.26 21.00
N SER A 182 -15.53 0.82 20.29
CA SER A 182 -16.51 1.72 19.68
C SER A 182 -17.06 1.25 18.33
N SER A 183 -16.33 0.35 17.66
CA SER A 183 -16.67 -0.11 16.31
C SER A 183 -17.83 -1.08 16.33
N LYS A 184 -18.62 -1.08 15.24
CA LYS A 184 -19.66 -2.09 15.07
C LYS A 184 -19.03 -3.47 14.93
N PRO A 185 -19.65 -4.53 15.47
CA PRO A 185 -19.15 -5.89 15.30
C PRO A 185 -19.04 -6.24 13.81
N GLN A 186 -17.84 -6.54 13.35
CA GLN A 186 -17.59 -6.90 11.95
C GLN A 186 -17.56 -8.42 11.77
N PRO A 187 -17.96 -8.96 10.60
CA PRO A 187 -18.03 -10.41 10.38
C PRO A 187 -16.70 -11.15 10.61
N HIS A 188 -15.58 -10.51 10.27
CA HIS A 188 -14.24 -11.08 10.44
C HIS A 188 -13.89 -11.36 11.91
N GLN A 189 -14.50 -10.65 12.88
CA GLN A 189 -14.28 -10.85 14.31
C GLN A 189 -14.96 -12.12 14.86
N PHE A 190 -15.95 -12.64 14.13
CA PHE A 190 -16.70 -13.86 14.49
C PHE A 190 -16.28 -15.07 13.67
N THR A 191 -15.40 -14.86 12.68
CA THR A 191 -15.09 -15.86 11.68
C THR A 191 -13.60 -16.17 11.74
N ILE A 192 -13.26 -17.45 11.75
CA ILE A 192 -11.88 -17.89 11.55
C ILE A 192 -11.76 -18.54 10.19
N LEU A 193 -10.56 -18.48 9.65
CA LEU A 193 -10.19 -19.20 8.46
C LEU A 193 -9.47 -20.50 8.86
N VAL A 194 -10.01 -21.63 8.45
CA VAL A 194 -9.44 -22.95 8.69
C VAL A 194 -8.86 -23.50 7.41
N ARG A 195 -7.63 -24.02 7.46
CA ARG A 195 -6.90 -24.58 6.32
C ARG A 195 -6.35 -25.97 6.60
N SER A 196 -5.98 -26.68 5.54
CA SER A 196 -5.41 -28.03 5.59
C SER A 196 -6.33 -29.02 6.30
N ILE A 197 -7.63 -28.94 6.02
CA ILE A 197 -8.64 -29.81 6.61
C ILE A 197 -8.38 -31.25 6.15
N PRO A 198 -8.15 -32.21 7.08
CA PRO A 198 -8.08 -33.62 6.74
C PRO A 198 -9.48 -34.11 6.36
N VAL A 199 -9.57 -34.83 5.25
CA VAL A 199 -10.83 -35.38 4.73
C VAL A 199 -10.70 -36.90 4.70
N SER A 200 -11.62 -37.59 5.36
CA SER A 200 -11.74 -39.05 5.28
C SER A 200 -12.29 -39.49 3.92
N VAL A 201 -11.95 -40.71 3.51
CA VAL A 201 -12.44 -41.26 2.23
C VAL A 201 -13.98 -41.35 2.29
N GLY A 202 -14.66 -40.63 1.39
CA GLY A 202 -16.12 -40.65 1.25
C GLY A 202 -16.88 -39.55 2.01
N SER A 203 -16.24 -38.72 2.83
CA SER A 203 -16.85 -37.54 3.47
C SER A 203 -16.52 -36.25 2.73
N SER A 204 -17.42 -35.27 2.71
CA SER A 204 -17.10 -33.93 2.21
C SER A 204 -16.21 -33.14 3.19
N VAL A 205 -15.59 -32.05 2.71
CA VAL A 205 -14.89 -31.10 3.60
C VAL A 205 -15.87 -30.50 4.59
N SER A 206 -17.10 -30.23 4.14
CA SER A 206 -18.19 -29.69 4.94
C SER A 206 -18.50 -30.58 6.14
N ASP A 207 -18.69 -31.88 5.91
CA ASP A 207 -19.01 -32.85 6.98
C ASP A 207 -17.88 -32.94 8.01
N SER A 208 -16.63 -32.91 7.54
CA SER A 208 -15.44 -32.99 8.39
C SER A 208 -15.33 -31.77 9.31
N VAL A 209 -15.58 -30.56 8.79
CA VAL A 209 -15.60 -29.32 9.56
C VAL A 209 -16.75 -29.31 10.55
N GLU A 210 -17.95 -29.66 10.10
CA GLU A 210 -19.13 -29.67 10.95
C GLU A 210 -18.99 -30.65 12.13
N SER A 211 -18.54 -31.87 11.87
CA SER A 211 -18.31 -32.88 12.91
C SER A 211 -17.29 -32.39 13.94
N PHE A 212 -16.12 -31.90 13.47
CA PHE A 212 -15.06 -31.41 14.34
C PHE A 212 -15.53 -30.25 15.23
N PHE A 213 -16.10 -29.20 14.65
CA PHE A 213 -16.47 -28.03 15.44
C PHE A 213 -17.71 -28.25 16.31
N LYS A 214 -18.62 -29.17 15.96
CA LYS A 214 -19.71 -29.56 16.86
C LYS A 214 -19.20 -30.36 18.06
N GLU A 215 -18.20 -31.21 17.88
CA GLU A 215 -17.61 -32.02 18.96
C GLU A 215 -16.79 -31.16 19.93
N TYR A 216 -15.87 -30.33 19.41
CA TYR A 216 -14.96 -29.54 20.24
C TYR A 216 -15.54 -28.18 20.70
N TYR A 217 -16.48 -27.59 19.94
CA TYR A 217 -17.02 -26.25 20.19
C TYR A 217 -18.57 -26.20 20.14
N PRO A 218 -19.30 -27.06 20.87
CA PRO A 218 -20.75 -27.23 20.73
C PRO A 218 -21.57 -25.97 21.03
N SER A 219 -21.14 -25.16 21.99
CA SER A 219 -21.87 -23.97 22.44
C SER A 219 -21.61 -22.75 21.54
N THR A 220 -20.39 -22.61 21.01
CA THR A 220 -19.93 -21.42 20.28
C THR A 220 -20.02 -21.55 18.78
N TYR A 221 -19.96 -22.76 18.22
CA TYR A 221 -20.10 -23.01 16.78
C TYR A 221 -21.45 -22.50 16.25
N LEU A 222 -21.43 -21.77 15.12
CA LEU A 222 -22.62 -21.28 14.44
C LEU A 222 -22.82 -21.97 13.08
N SER A 223 -21.87 -21.78 12.17
CA SER A 223 -21.94 -22.29 10.81
C SER A 223 -20.56 -22.27 10.15
N HIS A 224 -20.46 -22.84 8.96
CA HIS A 224 -19.24 -22.77 8.17
C HIS A 224 -19.55 -22.64 6.68
N VAL A 225 -18.58 -22.12 5.92
CA VAL A 225 -18.64 -21.99 4.47
C VAL A 225 -17.34 -22.56 3.90
N VAL A 226 -17.44 -23.67 3.17
CA VAL A 226 -16.30 -24.29 2.48
C VAL A 226 -15.87 -23.45 1.29
N VAL A 227 -14.56 -23.28 1.12
CA VAL A 227 -13.99 -22.58 -0.02
C VAL A 227 -14.03 -23.50 -1.24
N ARG A 228 -14.62 -22.99 -2.32
CA ARG A 228 -14.69 -23.70 -3.62
C ARG A 228 -13.76 -23.03 -4.63
N ARG A 229 -13.23 -23.82 -5.56
CA ARG A 229 -12.44 -23.28 -6.67
C ARG A 229 -13.36 -22.58 -7.66
N THR A 230 -13.31 -21.24 -7.69
CA THR A 230 -14.18 -20.40 -8.54
C THR A 230 -13.42 -19.62 -9.61
N ASN A 231 -12.18 -19.99 -9.94
CA ASN A 231 -11.34 -19.20 -10.86
C ASN A 231 -12.03 -18.93 -12.21
N LYS A 232 -12.56 -19.99 -12.86
CA LYS A 232 -13.30 -19.86 -14.11
C LYS A 232 -14.51 -18.94 -13.99
N LEU A 233 -15.31 -19.13 -12.93
CA LEU A 233 -16.50 -18.32 -12.66
C LEU A 233 -16.15 -16.84 -12.43
N GLN A 234 -15.02 -16.58 -11.77
CA GLN A 234 -14.51 -15.23 -11.54
C GLN A 234 -14.06 -14.57 -12.85
N ASP A 235 -13.40 -15.31 -13.73
CA ASP A 235 -13.00 -14.84 -15.05
C ASP A 235 -14.23 -14.49 -15.90
N LEU A 236 -15.23 -15.38 -15.94
CA LEU A 236 -16.52 -15.14 -16.62
C LEU A 236 -17.23 -13.91 -16.04
N SER A 237 -17.30 -13.76 -14.71
CA SER A 237 -17.91 -12.59 -14.06
C SER A 237 -17.17 -11.29 -14.39
N ASN A 238 -15.83 -11.32 -14.44
CA ASN A 238 -15.01 -10.17 -14.80
C ASN A 238 -15.23 -9.77 -16.27
N ASP A 239 -15.33 -10.74 -17.16
CA ASP A 239 -15.62 -10.48 -18.57
C ASP A 239 -17.04 -9.95 -18.78
N ALA A 240 -18.03 -10.45 -18.04
CA ALA A 240 -19.39 -9.91 -18.03
C ALA A 240 -19.39 -8.43 -17.61
N LYS A 241 -18.67 -8.08 -16.54
CA LYS A 241 -18.51 -6.69 -16.08
C LYS A 241 -17.84 -5.80 -17.13
N LYS A 242 -16.82 -6.30 -17.85
CA LYS A 242 -16.16 -5.54 -18.93
C LYS A 242 -17.12 -5.29 -20.09
N LEU A 243 -17.90 -6.30 -20.50
CA LEU A 243 -18.90 -6.18 -21.56
C LEU A 243 -19.99 -5.18 -21.16
N TYR A 244 -20.54 -5.32 -19.96
CA TYR A 244 -21.56 -4.41 -19.43
C TYR A 244 -21.08 -2.95 -19.41
N LYS A 245 -19.85 -2.68 -18.97
CA LYS A 245 -19.26 -1.34 -19.01
C LYS A 245 -19.15 -0.79 -20.43
N ARG A 246 -18.75 -1.62 -21.40
CA ARG A 246 -18.67 -1.23 -22.82
C ARG A 246 -20.06 -0.94 -23.39
N LEU A 247 -21.05 -1.74 -23.03
CA LEU A 247 -22.43 -1.59 -23.47
C LEU A 247 -23.04 -0.29 -22.93
N ILE A 248 -22.87 0.01 -21.63
CA ILE A 248 -23.27 1.31 -21.05
C ILE A 248 -22.56 2.46 -21.77
N HIS A 249 -21.25 2.34 -22.02
CA HIS A 249 -20.49 3.38 -22.71
C HIS A 249 -21.03 3.65 -24.13
N LEU A 250 -21.41 2.59 -24.85
CA LEU A 250 -22.00 2.70 -26.19
C LEU A 250 -23.42 3.27 -26.17
N GLN A 251 -24.23 2.94 -25.16
CA GLN A 251 -25.59 3.49 -25.02
C GLN A 251 -25.58 4.96 -24.61
N THR A 252 -24.60 5.39 -23.82
CA THR A 252 -24.50 6.76 -23.30
C THR A 252 -24.01 7.75 -24.36
N GLU A 253 -23.28 7.28 -25.39
CA GLU A 253 -22.62 8.14 -26.40
C GLU A 253 -23.22 7.90 -27.81
N PRO A 254 -24.32 8.58 -28.18
CA PRO A 254 -25.09 8.29 -29.40
C PRO A 254 -24.35 8.61 -30.71
N SER A 255 -23.25 9.36 -30.65
CA SER A 255 -22.43 9.80 -31.78
C SER A 255 -21.38 8.79 -32.25
N ARG A 256 -21.19 7.66 -31.53
CA ARG A 256 -20.24 6.63 -31.95
C ARG A 256 -20.83 5.69 -33.00
N PRO A 257 -20.02 5.22 -33.97
CA PRO A 257 -20.48 4.23 -34.93
C PRO A 257 -20.84 2.92 -34.21
N LYS A 258 -22.13 2.58 -34.23
CA LYS A 258 -22.69 1.37 -33.63
C LYS A 258 -22.41 0.12 -34.45
N VAL A 259 -21.75 0.25 -35.59
CA VAL A 259 -21.52 -0.84 -36.53
C VAL A 259 -20.03 -1.08 -36.68
N LYS A 260 -19.59 -2.32 -36.42
CA LYS A 260 -18.20 -2.75 -36.63
C LYS A 260 -18.18 -3.96 -37.57
N ARG A 261 -17.10 -4.11 -38.33
CA ARG A 261 -16.89 -5.32 -39.14
C ARG A 261 -16.31 -6.45 -38.28
N ASP A 262 -16.87 -7.64 -38.41
CA ASP A 262 -16.57 -8.84 -37.61
C ASP A 262 -15.30 -9.61 -38.04
N GLY A 263 -14.20 -8.91 -38.31
CA GLY A 263 -12.95 -9.56 -38.75
C GLY A 263 -11.70 -8.96 -38.12
N CYS A 264 -10.56 -9.55 -38.48
CA CYS A 264 -9.25 -9.17 -37.93
C CYS A 264 -9.02 -7.65 -38.08
N CYS A 265 -8.73 -7.00 -36.95
CA CYS A 265 -8.50 -5.55 -36.85
C CYS A 265 -9.64 -4.65 -37.36
N GLY A 266 -10.87 -5.17 -37.53
CA GLY A 266 -12.03 -4.38 -37.99
C GLY A 266 -12.03 -4.00 -39.48
N LEU A 267 -11.16 -4.60 -40.28
CA LEU A 267 -10.99 -4.29 -41.71
C LEU A 267 -11.81 -5.23 -42.62
N PHE A 268 -11.90 -6.50 -42.25
CA PHE A 268 -12.59 -7.56 -42.98
C PHE A 268 -13.86 -8.00 -42.24
N GLY A 269 -14.83 -8.58 -42.96
CA GLY A 269 -16.07 -9.15 -42.37
C GLY A 269 -17.34 -8.32 -42.57
N HIS A 270 -18.47 -8.93 -42.22
CA HIS A 270 -19.79 -8.32 -42.30
C HIS A 270 -19.96 -7.21 -41.26
N LYS A 271 -20.77 -6.19 -41.59
CA LYS A 271 -21.16 -5.12 -40.68
C LYS A 271 -22.14 -5.69 -39.64
N VAL A 272 -21.73 -5.73 -38.38
CA VAL A 272 -22.56 -6.21 -37.26
C VAL A 272 -22.85 -5.02 -36.34
N ASP A 273 -24.09 -4.95 -35.83
CA ASP A 273 -24.43 -4.01 -34.76
C ASP A 273 -23.68 -4.43 -33.49
N LEU A 274 -22.89 -3.51 -32.96
CA LEU A 274 -22.09 -3.71 -31.77
C LEU A 274 -22.96 -3.96 -30.54
N VAL A 275 -24.15 -3.35 -30.47
CA VAL A 275 -25.06 -3.53 -29.34
C VAL A 275 -25.56 -4.97 -29.33
N ASP A 276 -26.14 -5.41 -30.45
CA ASP A 276 -26.65 -6.77 -30.65
C ASP A 276 -25.56 -7.83 -30.45
N HIS A 277 -24.35 -7.57 -30.96
CA HIS A 277 -23.19 -8.46 -30.75
C HIS A 277 -22.78 -8.59 -29.27
N TYR A 278 -22.78 -7.47 -28.53
CA TYR A 278 -22.44 -7.49 -27.11
C TYR A 278 -23.55 -8.08 -26.25
N GLU A 279 -24.82 -7.86 -26.61
CA GLU A 279 -25.98 -8.49 -25.96
C GLU A 279 -25.93 -10.01 -26.15
N LYS A 280 -25.74 -10.49 -27.39
CA LYS A 280 -25.59 -11.92 -27.65
C LYS A 280 -24.42 -12.55 -26.91
N LYS A 281 -23.26 -11.86 -26.88
CA LYS A 281 -22.12 -12.33 -26.07
C LYS A 281 -22.39 -12.35 -24.58
N LEU A 282 -23.27 -11.48 -24.09
CA LEU A 282 -23.66 -11.46 -22.69
C LEU A 282 -24.61 -12.62 -22.38
N GLU A 283 -25.53 -12.94 -23.28
CA GLU A 283 -26.40 -14.12 -23.18
C GLU A 283 -25.58 -15.42 -23.17
N ASP A 284 -24.66 -15.58 -24.12
CA ASP A 284 -23.74 -16.73 -24.17
C ASP A 284 -22.94 -16.86 -22.85
N LEU A 285 -22.53 -15.72 -22.29
CA LEU A 285 -21.77 -15.68 -21.06
C LEU A 285 -22.62 -16.02 -19.83
N GLU A 286 -23.87 -15.55 -19.79
CA GLU A 286 -24.83 -15.90 -18.73
C GLU A 286 -25.14 -17.39 -18.73
N GLU A 287 -25.31 -18.00 -19.90
CA GLU A 287 -25.48 -19.46 -20.03
C GLU A 287 -24.25 -20.20 -19.49
N ASN A 288 -23.04 -19.79 -19.89
CA ASN A 288 -21.79 -20.37 -19.38
C ASN A 288 -21.66 -20.23 -17.85
N VAL A 289 -22.07 -19.09 -17.29
CA VAL A 289 -22.09 -18.87 -15.84
C VAL A 289 -23.07 -19.83 -15.15
N ARG A 290 -24.26 -20.03 -15.71
CA ARG A 290 -25.25 -20.98 -15.16
C ARG A 290 -24.74 -22.42 -15.19
N LEU A 291 -24.09 -22.82 -16.28
CA LEU A 291 -23.48 -24.14 -16.43
C LEU A 291 -22.39 -24.36 -15.38
N GLU A 292 -21.42 -23.45 -15.29
CA GLU A 292 -20.33 -23.54 -14.30
C GLU A 292 -20.87 -23.46 -12.85
N GLN A 293 -21.91 -22.68 -12.58
CA GLN A 293 -22.56 -22.66 -11.25
C GLN A 293 -23.18 -24.02 -10.88
N SER A 294 -23.82 -24.69 -11.85
CA SER A 294 -24.40 -26.02 -11.64
C SER A 294 -23.33 -27.07 -11.40
N GLU A 295 -22.22 -27.01 -12.14
CA GLU A 295 -21.08 -27.91 -11.98
C GLU A 295 -20.40 -27.72 -10.61
N VAL A 296 -20.16 -26.47 -10.21
CA VAL A 296 -19.59 -26.14 -8.89
C VAL A 296 -20.50 -26.58 -7.73
N SER A 297 -21.82 -26.54 -7.92
CA SER A 297 -22.79 -26.93 -6.89
C SER A 297 -22.91 -28.46 -6.73
N LEU A 298 -22.71 -29.22 -7.81
CA LEU A 298 -22.91 -30.68 -7.83
C LEU A 298 -21.62 -31.47 -7.61
N ALA A 299 -20.49 -30.99 -8.13
CA ALA A 299 -19.23 -31.74 -8.19
C ALA A 299 -17.98 -30.86 -7.98
N GLY A 300 -18.15 -29.61 -7.54
CA GLY A 300 -17.05 -28.65 -7.43
C GLY A 300 -15.91 -29.18 -6.56
N GLU A 301 -14.67 -29.03 -7.05
CA GLU A 301 -13.47 -29.35 -6.29
C GLU A 301 -13.44 -28.50 -5.00
N GLU A 302 -13.82 -29.11 -3.89
CA GLU A 302 -13.73 -28.50 -2.57
C GLU A 302 -12.26 -28.30 -2.22
N VAL A 303 -11.91 -27.05 -1.93
CA VAL A 303 -10.60 -26.74 -1.40
C VAL A 303 -10.59 -27.18 0.06
N ARG A 304 -9.45 -27.67 0.56
CA ARG A 304 -9.25 -28.03 1.97
C ARG A 304 -9.13 -26.79 2.88
N ALA A 305 -10.07 -25.85 2.73
CA ALA A 305 -10.17 -24.62 3.49
C ALA A 305 -11.64 -24.24 3.69
N ALA A 306 -11.97 -23.68 4.85
CA ALA A 306 -13.31 -23.22 5.18
C ALA A 306 -13.27 -22.00 6.09
N PHE A 307 -14.27 -21.14 5.96
CA PHE A 307 -14.55 -20.08 6.93
C PHE A 307 -15.52 -20.63 7.97
N VAL A 308 -15.13 -20.59 9.24
CA VAL A 308 -15.95 -21.08 10.36
C VAL A 308 -16.40 -19.91 11.19
N SER A 309 -17.71 -19.74 11.32
CA SER A 309 -18.35 -18.66 12.06
C SER A 309 -18.78 -19.14 13.46
N PHE A 310 -18.60 -18.26 14.44
CA PHE A 310 -18.96 -18.49 15.84
C PHE A 310 -20.05 -17.52 16.29
N LYS A 311 -20.81 -17.91 17.32
CA LYS A 311 -21.83 -17.06 17.97
C LYS A 311 -21.23 -15.88 18.75
N SER A 312 -19.96 -15.98 19.14
CA SER A 312 -19.27 -14.97 19.96
C SER A 312 -17.86 -14.71 19.43
N GLN A 313 -17.44 -13.43 19.49
CA GLN A 313 -16.08 -13.00 19.14
C GLN A 313 -15.01 -13.70 19.98
N TYR A 314 -15.32 -13.91 21.27
CA TYR A 314 -14.43 -14.62 22.18
C TYR A 314 -14.20 -16.07 21.74
N GLY A 315 -15.25 -16.75 21.24
CA GLY A 315 -15.15 -18.11 20.73
C GLY A 315 -14.26 -18.20 19.48
N ALA A 316 -14.41 -17.25 18.56
CA ALA A 316 -13.55 -17.15 17.38
C ALA A 316 -12.08 -16.88 17.75
N ALA A 317 -11.83 -15.95 18.69
CA ALA A 317 -10.48 -15.59 19.12
C ALA A 317 -9.76 -16.75 19.85
N ILE A 318 -10.48 -17.57 20.64
CA ILE A 318 -9.87 -18.78 21.23
C ILE A 318 -9.48 -19.76 20.13
N ALA A 319 -10.40 -20.02 19.19
CA ALA A 319 -10.18 -21.00 18.14
C ALA A 319 -9.07 -20.58 17.15
N SER A 320 -8.84 -19.28 16.95
CA SER A 320 -7.74 -18.78 16.10
C SER A 320 -6.36 -18.91 16.77
N HIS A 321 -6.28 -18.82 18.10
CA HIS A 321 -5.01 -18.90 18.83
C HIS A 321 -4.66 -20.29 19.34
N MET A 322 -5.62 -21.23 19.36
CA MET A 322 -5.40 -22.59 19.83
C MET A 322 -4.96 -23.53 18.71
N GLN A 323 -3.95 -24.36 18.98
CA GLN A 323 -3.60 -25.46 18.09
C GLN A 323 -4.66 -26.56 18.16
N LEU A 324 -5.36 -26.79 17.05
CA LEU A 324 -6.50 -27.72 16.98
C LEU A 324 -6.11 -29.20 16.81
N SER A 325 -4.89 -29.51 16.36
CA SER A 325 -4.45 -30.89 16.18
C SER A 325 -3.00 -31.13 16.55
N ILE A 326 -2.67 -32.38 16.89
CA ILE A 326 -1.32 -32.85 17.22
C ILE A 326 -0.34 -32.56 16.07
N ASN A 327 -0.78 -32.79 14.83
CA ASN A 327 0.02 -32.42 13.66
C ASN A 327 -0.20 -30.93 13.34
N PRO A 328 0.87 -30.10 13.37
CA PRO A 328 0.76 -28.65 13.14
C PRO A 328 0.44 -28.28 11.68
N THR A 329 0.46 -29.24 10.75
CA THR A 329 0.14 -28.97 9.34
C THR A 329 -1.34 -29.15 9.02
N HIS A 330 -2.13 -29.75 9.92
CA HIS A 330 -3.57 -29.93 9.80
C HIS A 330 -4.33 -28.91 10.66
N TRP A 331 -5.57 -28.62 10.27
CA TRP A 331 -6.46 -27.71 11.01
C TRP A 331 -5.79 -26.37 11.36
N VAL A 332 -5.07 -25.80 10.39
CA VAL A 332 -4.35 -24.54 10.59
C VAL A 332 -5.38 -23.41 10.63
N THR A 333 -5.48 -22.75 11.77
CA THR A 333 -6.39 -21.62 11.99
C THR A 333 -5.68 -20.29 11.80
N GLU A 334 -6.36 -19.36 11.16
CA GLU A 334 -5.95 -17.97 10.95
C GLU A 334 -7.16 -17.07 11.23
N GLU A 335 -6.92 -15.83 11.67
CA GLU A 335 -7.99 -14.83 11.71
C GLU A 335 -8.52 -14.60 10.30
N ALA A 336 -9.85 -14.57 10.13
CA ALA A 336 -10.42 -14.30 8.82
C ALA A 336 -10.15 -12.83 8.44
N PRO A 337 -9.73 -12.54 7.20
CA PRO A 337 -9.70 -11.17 6.71
C PRO A 337 -11.11 -10.63 6.50
N GLU A 338 -11.25 -9.32 6.32
CA GLU A 338 -12.53 -8.73 5.91
C GLU A 338 -12.97 -9.31 4.55
N PRO A 339 -14.29 -9.48 4.30
CA PRO A 339 -14.77 -10.11 3.06
C PRO A 339 -14.27 -9.46 1.76
N GLN A 340 -13.96 -8.16 1.79
CA GLN A 340 -13.43 -7.41 0.64
C GLN A 340 -11.93 -7.63 0.44
N ASP A 341 -11.20 -8.00 1.50
CA ASP A 341 -9.76 -8.23 1.50
C ASP A 341 -9.38 -9.70 1.23
N VAL A 342 -10.38 -10.56 1.07
CA VAL A 342 -10.17 -11.98 0.75
C VAL A 342 -9.62 -12.13 -0.68
N TYR A 343 -8.36 -12.53 -0.78
CA TYR A 343 -7.77 -12.91 -2.07
C TYR A 343 -7.99 -14.41 -2.37
N TRP A 344 -9.10 -14.70 -3.06
CA TRP A 344 -9.59 -16.06 -3.36
C TRP A 344 -8.58 -17.03 -3.99
N PRO A 345 -7.69 -16.62 -4.93
CA PRO A 345 -6.74 -17.56 -5.55
C PRO A 345 -5.78 -18.21 -4.54
N PHE A 346 -5.53 -17.58 -3.40
CA PHE A 346 -4.59 -18.07 -2.40
C PHE A 346 -5.03 -19.38 -1.73
N PHE A 347 -6.32 -19.67 -1.69
CA PHE A 347 -6.83 -20.89 -1.05
C PHE A 347 -6.50 -22.16 -1.83
N SER A 348 -6.27 -22.06 -3.15
CA SER A 348 -5.96 -23.23 -4.00
C SER A 348 -4.54 -23.78 -3.80
N SER A 349 -3.68 -23.10 -3.03
CA SER A 349 -2.27 -23.48 -2.85
C SER A 349 -2.07 -24.43 -1.66
N SER A 350 -1.27 -25.49 -1.87
CA SER A 350 -0.93 -26.43 -0.80
C SER A 350 0.10 -25.84 0.17
N PHE A 351 0.22 -26.43 1.37
CA PHE A 351 1.20 -25.99 2.38
C PHE A 351 2.63 -26.00 1.83
N MET A 352 3.05 -27.08 1.16
CA MET A 352 4.41 -27.20 0.60
C MET A 352 4.64 -26.21 -0.55
N GLN A 353 3.64 -26.00 -1.41
CA GLN A 353 3.73 -25.02 -2.48
C GLN A 353 3.94 -23.62 -1.91
N ARG A 354 3.24 -23.24 -0.84
CA ARG A 354 3.44 -21.94 -0.18
C ARG A 354 4.83 -21.79 0.41
N TRP A 355 5.36 -22.83 1.05
CA TRP A 355 6.70 -22.81 1.62
C TRP A 355 7.76 -22.64 0.52
N ILE A 356 7.64 -23.39 -0.58
CA ILE A 356 8.50 -23.25 -1.76
C ILE A 356 8.36 -21.84 -2.36
N SER A 357 7.14 -21.33 -2.54
CA SER A 357 6.93 -19.98 -3.05
C SER A 357 7.57 -18.90 -2.17
N LYS A 358 7.50 -19.03 -0.83
CA LYS A 358 8.19 -18.12 0.09
C LYS A 358 9.71 -18.17 -0.11
N LEU A 359 10.28 -19.37 -0.23
CA LEU A 359 11.71 -19.54 -0.47
C LEU A 359 12.14 -18.93 -1.82
N VAL A 360 11.37 -19.19 -2.89
CA VAL A 360 11.60 -18.62 -4.22
C VAL A 360 11.56 -17.08 -4.17
N VAL A 361 10.59 -16.50 -3.46
CA VAL A 361 10.50 -15.04 -3.30
C VAL A 361 11.72 -14.50 -2.55
N ILE A 362 12.17 -15.14 -1.47
CA ILE A 362 13.37 -14.71 -0.73
C ILE A 362 14.60 -14.74 -1.63
N VAL A 363 14.82 -15.83 -2.36
CA VAL A 363 15.94 -15.96 -3.30
C VAL A 363 15.85 -14.91 -4.41
N ALA A 364 14.66 -14.69 -4.97
CA ALA A 364 14.42 -13.66 -5.97
C ALA A 364 14.71 -12.25 -5.42
N CYS A 365 14.31 -11.94 -4.20
CA CYS A 365 14.62 -10.67 -3.54
C CYS A 365 16.13 -10.49 -3.33
N ILE A 366 16.86 -11.54 -2.94
CA ILE A 366 18.32 -11.49 -2.80
C ILE A 366 18.98 -11.22 -4.16
N ILE A 367 18.58 -11.95 -5.20
CA ILE A 367 19.09 -11.75 -6.57
C ILE A 367 18.77 -10.33 -7.03
N LEU A 368 17.54 -9.85 -6.85
CA LEU A 368 17.14 -8.49 -7.21
C LEU A 368 17.99 -7.45 -6.47
N THR A 369 18.28 -7.66 -5.18
CA THR A 369 19.12 -6.76 -4.38
C THR A 369 20.55 -6.70 -4.93
N ILE A 370 21.12 -7.85 -5.29
CA ILE A 370 22.46 -7.93 -5.91
C ILE A 370 22.45 -7.25 -7.28
N LEU A 371 21.45 -7.53 -8.12
CA LEU A 371 21.32 -6.88 -9.44
C LEU A 371 21.14 -5.37 -9.32
N PHE A 372 20.44 -4.90 -8.28
CA PHE A 372 20.26 -3.48 -8.02
C PHE A 372 21.54 -2.77 -7.60
N LEU A 373 22.61 -3.49 -7.23
CA LEU A 373 23.93 -2.89 -7.04
C LEU A 373 24.47 -2.29 -8.34
N ILE A 374 24.13 -2.85 -9.51
CA ILE A 374 24.60 -2.35 -10.81
C ILE A 374 24.12 -0.90 -11.06
N PRO A 375 22.81 -0.58 -11.05
CA PRO A 375 22.37 0.81 -11.23
C PRO A 375 22.84 1.71 -10.09
N VAL A 376 22.97 1.21 -8.85
CA VAL A 376 23.51 2.00 -7.74
C VAL A 376 24.96 2.41 -7.99
N VAL A 377 25.82 1.48 -8.44
CA VAL A 377 27.22 1.76 -8.78
C VAL A 377 27.30 2.73 -9.96
N LEU A 378 26.45 2.57 -10.99
CA LEU A 378 26.40 3.50 -12.12
C LEU A 378 26.04 4.92 -11.69
N VAL A 379 24.97 5.08 -10.89
CA VAL A 379 24.55 6.39 -10.37
C VAL A 379 25.61 6.99 -9.46
N GLN A 380 26.23 6.18 -8.59
CA GLN A 380 27.29 6.63 -7.68
C GLN A 380 28.56 7.02 -8.44
N GLY A 381 28.89 6.32 -9.53
CA GLY A 381 29.98 6.66 -10.44
C GLY A 381 29.74 7.99 -11.16
N LEU A 382 28.52 8.22 -11.66
CA LEU A 382 28.11 9.50 -12.23
C LEU A 382 28.13 10.65 -11.21
N ALA A 383 27.83 10.37 -9.94
CA ALA A 383 27.86 11.38 -8.88
C ALA A 383 29.29 11.81 -8.49
N ASN A 384 30.29 10.94 -8.68
CA ASN A 384 31.70 11.21 -8.35
C ASN A 384 32.60 11.06 -9.60
N LEU A 385 32.35 11.88 -10.63
CA LEU A 385 33.11 11.87 -11.89
C LEU A 385 34.63 11.94 -11.69
N ALA A 386 35.11 12.75 -10.74
CA ALA A 386 36.54 12.87 -10.44
C ALA A 386 37.18 11.55 -9.96
N GLN A 387 36.43 10.68 -9.26
CA GLN A 387 36.92 9.35 -8.89
C GLN A 387 36.83 8.37 -10.07
N LEU A 388 35.86 8.57 -10.96
CA LEU A 388 35.68 7.72 -12.14
C LEU A 388 36.74 8.01 -13.22
N GLU A 389 37.15 9.26 -13.39
CA GLU A 389 38.24 9.71 -14.27
C GLU A 389 39.59 9.06 -13.89
N ILE A 390 39.83 8.84 -12.59
CA ILE A 390 41.02 8.10 -12.11
C ILE A 390 41.01 6.64 -12.59
N TRP A 391 39.83 5.99 -12.65
CA TRP A 391 39.68 4.61 -13.09
C TRP A 391 39.56 4.47 -14.62
N PHE A 392 39.05 5.51 -15.29
CA PHE A 392 38.82 5.57 -16.72
C PHE A 392 39.35 6.90 -17.28
N PRO A 393 40.66 7.01 -17.57
CA PRO A 393 41.32 8.27 -17.93
C PRO A 393 40.95 8.82 -19.33
N PHE A 394 39.91 8.28 -19.98
CA PHE A 394 39.38 8.75 -21.26
C PHE A 394 38.12 9.62 -21.11
N LEU A 395 37.53 9.66 -19.91
CA LEU A 395 36.46 10.57 -19.49
C LEU A 395 37.07 11.88 -18.99
#